data_AF-A0A1V4VVZ0-F1
#
_entry.id   AF-A0A1V4VVZ0-F1
#
_cell.length_a   1.000
_cell.length_b   1.000
_cell.length_c   1.000
_cell.angle_alpha   90.00
_cell.angle_beta   90.00
_cell.angle_gamma   90.00
#
_symmetry.space_group_name_H-M   'P 1'
#
loop_
_entity.id
_entity.type
_entity.pdbx_description
1 polymer ?
#
loop_
_entity_poly.entity_id
_entity_poly.type
_entity_poly.pdbx_seq_one_letter_code
_entity_poly.pdbx_strand_id
1 'polypeptide(L)'
;MVGYLNDLEELFFTWCDHAVQDHINRGGTVLKRWRPCKNPDGSYDLVFELAARDQAAVKFNVPVPEEFHKLLECEYFINHPPK
;
A
#
# COMPACT_ATOMS: atom_id res chain seq x y z
N MET A 1 -7.45 -23.60 4.33
CA MET A 1 -7.14 -22.41 5.14
C MET A 1 -7.15 -21.21 4.19
N VAL A 2 -8.34 -20.81 3.71
CA VAL A 2 -8.54 -19.77 2.67
C VAL A 2 -9.24 -18.53 3.23
N GLY A 3 -9.95 -18.64 4.37
CA GLY A 3 -10.62 -17.49 5.00
C GLY A 3 -9.65 -16.46 5.58
N TYR A 4 -8.64 -16.90 6.34
CA TYR A 4 -7.76 -15.99 7.10
C TYR A 4 -6.94 -15.01 6.23
N LEU A 5 -6.57 -15.42 5.01
CA LEU A 5 -5.91 -14.53 4.05
C LEU A 5 -6.88 -13.49 3.50
N ASN A 6 -8.15 -13.87 3.28
CA ASN A 6 -9.18 -12.99 2.74
C ASN A 6 -9.58 -11.89 3.74
N ASP A 7 -9.66 -12.23 5.03
CA ASP A 7 -9.91 -11.24 6.10
C ASP A 7 -8.73 -10.25 6.26
N LEU A 8 -7.48 -10.74 6.24
CA LEU A 8 -6.29 -9.88 6.33
C LEU A 8 -6.07 -9.04 5.07
N GLU A 9 -6.39 -9.57 3.89
CA GLU A 9 -6.36 -8.85 2.63
C GLU A 9 -7.36 -7.69 2.66
N GLU A 10 -8.60 -7.94 3.08
CA GLU A 10 -9.63 -6.91 3.25
C GLU A 10 -9.20 -5.83 4.25
N LEU A 11 -8.62 -6.23 5.38
CA LEU A 11 -8.06 -5.30 6.36
C LEU A 11 -6.91 -4.47 5.77
N PHE A 12 -6.04 -5.08 4.95
CA PHE A 12 -4.94 -4.38 4.30
C PHE A 12 -5.43 -3.35 3.29
N PHE A 13 -6.39 -3.73 2.42
CA PHE A 13 -6.99 -2.78 1.47
C PHE A 13 -7.73 -1.66 2.19
N THR A 14 -8.45 -1.97 3.27
CA THR A 14 -9.13 -0.96 4.10
C THR A 14 -8.12 -0.01 4.74
N TRP A 15 -7.02 -0.52 5.27
CA TRP A 15 -5.95 0.29 5.83
C TRP A 15 -5.29 1.17 4.76
N CYS A 16 -5.02 0.64 3.58
CA CYS A 16 -4.47 1.40 2.45
C CYS A 16 -5.41 2.52 2.03
N ASP A 17 -6.71 2.25 1.90
CA ASP A 17 -7.71 3.26 1.54
C ASP A 17 -7.77 4.35 2.59
N HIS A 18 -7.81 3.99 3.88
CA HIS A 18 -7.82 4.96 4.97
C HIS A 18 -6.55 5.81 5.02
N ALA A 19 -5.37 5.19 4.83
CA ALA A 19 -4.10 5.91 4.76
C ALA A 19 -4.12 6.92 3.60
N VAL A 20 -4.51 6.49 2.39
CA VAL A 20 -4.61 7.37 1.23
C VAL A 20 -5.66 8.47 1.43
N GLN A 21 -6.83 8.14 2.00
CA GLN A 21 -7.90 9.09 2.28
C GLN A 21 -7.50 10.17 3.29
N ASP A 22 -6.70 9.85 4.30
CA ASP A 22 -6.16 10.86 5.24
C ASP A 22 -5.34 11.92 4.49
N HIS A 23 -4.55 11.48 3.51
CA HIS A 23 -3.75 12.38 2.67
C HIS A 23 -4.58 13.13 1.61
N ILE A 24 -5.64 12.52 1.06
CA ILE A 24 -6.54 13.15 0.07
C ILE A 24 -7.43 14.24 0.71
N ASN A 25 -8.03 13.96 1.88
CA ASN A 25 -8.95 14.88 2.55
C ASN A 25 -8.29 16.23 2.89
N ARG A 26 -6.96 16.27 2.99
CA ARG A 26 -6.20 17.49 3.30
C ARG A 26 -6.00 18.44 2.12
N GLY A 27 -6.24 18.03 0.86
CA GLY A 27 -5.79 18.83 -0.28
C GLY A 27 -6.59 18.76 -1.58
N GLY A 28 -7.71 18.03 -1.63
CA GLY A 28 -8.46 17.84 -2.88
C GLY A 28 -7.63 17.15 -3.97
N THR A 29 -6.64 16.36 -3.56
CA THR A 29 -5.77 15.58 -4.43
C THR A 29 -6.46 14.27 -4.80
N VAL A 30 -6.16 13.72 -5.98
CA VAL A 30 -6.65 12.41 -6.40
C VAL A 30 -5.51 11.41 -6.38
N LEU A 31 -5.80 10.19 -5.91
CA LEU A 31 -4.87 9.08 -6.02
C LEU A 31 -4.64 8.75 -7.50
N LYS A 32 -3.40 8.83 -7.95
CA LYS A 32 -3.00 8.41 -9.29
C LYS A 32 -2.55 6.95 -9.30
N ARG A 33 -1.75 6.57 -8.30
CA ARG A 33 -1.17 5.24 -8.22
C ARG A 33 -0.82 4.92 -6.78
N TRP A 34 -0.92 3.66 -6.40
CA TRP A 34 -0.32 3.15 -5.18
C TRP A 34 0.27 1.77 -5.43
N ARG A 35 1.29 1.41 -4.64
CA ARG A 35 1.86 0.07 -4.60
C ARG A 35 2.56 -0.17 -3.26
N PRO A 36 2.46 -1.37 -2.67
CA PRO A 36 3.40 -1.78 -1.64
C PRO A 36 4.79 -1.97 -2.26
N CYS A 37 5.82 -1.53 -1.56
CA CYS A 37 7.22 -1.65 -1.96
C CYS A 37 8.00 -2.30 -0.82
N LYS A 38 8.76 -3.35 -1.12
CA LYS A 38 9.67 -3.96 -0.15
C LYS A 38 10.94 -3.12 -0.04
N ASN A 39 11.32 -2.79 1.18
CA ASN A 39 12.57 -2.12 1.49
C ASN A 39 13.71 -3.14 1.60
N PRO A 40 14.97 -2.71 1.40
CA PRO A 40 16.14 -3.58 1.55
C PRO A 40 16.28 -4.12 2.97
N ASP A 41 15.71 -3.44 3.97
CA ASP A 41 15.68 -3.85 5.38
C ASP A 41 14.67 -4.99 5.65
N GLY A 42 13.84 -5.35 4.67
CA GLY A 42 12.79 -6.37 4.81
C GLY A 42 11.42 -5.80 5.21
N SER A 43 11.36 -4.54 5.64
CA SER A 43 10.12 -3.82 5.87
C SER A 43 9.37 -3.50 4.57
N TYR A 44 8.09 -3.16 4.68
CA TYR A 44 7.26 -2.76 3.54
C TYR A 44 6.78 -1.33 3.71
N ASP A 45 6.83 -0.55 2.63
CA ASP A 45 6.25 0.78 2.54
C ASP A 45 5.12 0.80 1.52
N LEU A 46 4.00 1.43 1.88
CA LEU A 46 2.95 1.80 0.96
C LEU A 46 3.37 3.08 0.27
N VAL A 47 3.66 2.96 -1.02
CA VAL A 47 4.09 4.07 -1.86
C VAL A 47 2.94 4.49 -2.74
N PHE A 48 2.49 5.74 -2.63
CA PHE A 48 1.40 6.26 -3.44
C PHE A 48 1.66 7.67 -3.95
N GLU A 49 1.04 7.97 -5.09
CA GLU A 49 1.19 9.22 -5.82
C GLU A 49 -0.16 9.93 -5.80
N LEU A 50 -0.19 11.11 -5.19
CA LEU A 50 -1.36 11.99 -5.18
C LEU A 50 -1.09 13.16 -6.12
N ALA A 51 -2.05 13.49 -6.98
CA ALA A 51 -1.96 14.67 -7.83
C ALA A 51 -3.17 15.57 -7.61
N ALA A 52 -2.94 16.87 -7.40
CA ALA A 52 -4.02 17.84 -7.55
C ALA A 52 -4.31 18.03 -9.04
N ARG A 53 -5.51 18.54 -9.38
CA ARG A 53 -5.97 18.70 -10.76
C ARG A 53 -5.03 19.54 -11.65
N ASP A 54 -4.15 20.33 -11.04
CA ASP A 54 -3.22 21.25 -11.72
C ASP A 54 -1.77 21.19 -11.18
N GLN A 55 -1.42 20.18 -10.37
CA GLN A 55 -0.07 20.07 -9.77
C GLN A 55 0.60 18.75 -10.13
N ALA A 56 1.94 18.77 -10.11
CA ALA A 56 2.75 17.57 -10.23
C ALA A 56 2.35 16.54 -9.15
N ALA A 57 2.41 15.27 -9.51
CA ALA A 57 2.12 14.19 -8.57
C ALA A 57 3.17 14.19 -7.44
N VAL A 58 2.69 14.24 -6.20
CA VAL A 58 3.51 14.13 -5.01
C VAL A 58 3.49 12.68 -4.55
N LYS A 59 4.68 12.13 -4.33
CA LYS A 59 4.87 10.77 -3.87
C LYS A 59 4.95 10.74 -2.35
N PHE A 60 4.18 9.85 -1.75
CA PHE A 60 4.13 9.59 -0.32
C PHE A 60 4.59 8.16 -0.06
N ASN A 61 5.27 7.98 1.05
CA ASN A 61 5.73 6.69 1.56
C ASN A 61 5.19 6.56 2.98
N VAL A 62 4.39 5.53 3.23
CA VAL A 62 3.83 5.23 4.54
C VAL A 62 4.30 3.84 4.96
N PRO A 63 4.94 3.68 6.12
CA PRO A 63 5.36 2.36 6.60
C PRO A 63 4.16 1.45 6.80
N VAL A 64 4.20 0.28 6.17
CA VAL A 64 3.17 -0.75 6.33
C VAL A 64 3.38 -1.43 7.68
N PRO A 65 2.32 -1.58 8.50
CA PRO A 65 2.38 -2.34 9.74
C PRO A 65 2.88 -3.76 9.54
N GLU A 66 3.70 -4.27 10.47
CA GLU A 66 4.28 -5.62 10.44
C GLU A 66 3.22 -6.72 10.32
N GLU A 67 2.00 -6.46 10.80
CA GLU A 67 0.84 -7.36 10.70
C GLU A 67 0.52 -7.75 9.25
N PHE A 68 0.75 -6.84 8.30
CA PHE A 68 0.52 -7.07 6.87
C PHE A 68 1.76 -7.57 6.12
N HIS A 69 2.95 -7.61 6.77
CA HIS A 69 4.17 -8.08 6.09
C HIS A 69 4.03 -9.54 5.67
N LYS A 70 3.42 -10.37 6.53
CA LYS A 70 3.13 -11.78 6.20
C LYS A 70 2.18 -11.92 5.01
N LEU A 71 1.19 -11.04 4.89
CA LEU A 71 0.29 -11.01 3.75
C LEU A 71 1.08 -10.69 2.47
N LEU A 72 1.89 -9.64 2.50
CA LEU A 72 2.72 -9.21 1.37
C LEU A 72 3.78 -10.26 0.99
N GLU A 73 4.33 -11.00 1.94
CA GLU A 73 5.22 -12.12 1.66
C GLU A 73 4.48 -13.29 1.00
N CYS A 74 3.28 -13.61 1.45
CA CYS A 74 2.45 -14.66 0.85
C CYS A 74 1.95 -14.30 -0.55
N GLU A 75 1.48 -13.08 -0.77
CA GLU A 75 0.80 -12.71 -2.02
C GLU A 75 1.80 -12.27 -3.11
N TYR A 76 2.82 -11.48 -2.73
CA TYR A 76 3.74 -10.82 -3.66
C TYR A 76 4.97 -11.66 -4.00
N PHE A 77 5.43 -12.55 -3.11
CA PHE A 77 6.63 -13.37 -3.33
C PHE A 77 6.34 -14.83 -3.72
N ILE A 78 5.16 -15.37 -3.44
CA ILE A 78 4.80 -16.71 -3.92
C ILE A 78 4.46 -16.69 -5.42
N ASN A 79 3.94 -15.58 -5.96
CA ASN A 79 3.57 -15.46 -7.39
C ASN A 79 4.65 -14.85 -8.29
N HIS A 80 5.64 -14.13 -7.75
CA HIS A 80 6.74 -13.57 -8.52
C HIS A 80 8.08 -13.99 -7.91
N PRO A 81 8.58 -15.21 -8.23
CA PRO A 81 9.97 -15.53 -7.96
C PRO A 81 10.88 -14.51 -8.66
N PRO A 82 12.01 -14.12 -8.06
CA PRO A 82 13.02 -13.32 -8.75
C PRO A 82 13.49 -14.09 -9.99
N LYS A 83 13.44 -13.43 -11.15
CA LYS A 83 13.90 -13.98 -12.43
C LYS A 83 15.41 -13.80 -12.58
#